data_AF-A0A7G5N1J5-F1
#
_entry.id   AF-A0A7G5N1J5-F1
#
_cell.length_a   1.000
_cell.length_b   1.000
_cell.length_c   1.000
_cell.angle_alpha   90.00
_cell.angle_beta   90.00
_cell.angle_gamma   90.00
#
_symmetry.space_group_name_H-M   'P 1'
#
loop_
_entity.id
_entity.type
_entity.pdbx_description
1 polymer ?
#
loop_
_entity_poly.entity_id
_entity_poly.type
_entity_poly.pdbx_seq_one_letter_code
_entity_poly.pdbx_strand_id
1 'polypeptide(L)'
;MAVTKIHPIKSTLKKALDYIENPDKTDEKLFVSSYGCSYETADIEFQMLLDQAYQKGNNLAHHLIQAFEPGETTAEQAHEIGRQLADEVLQGKYPYVITTHIDKGHLHNHIIICAVDMANQRKYISNRQSYAFIRRTSDRLCKEHGLSVVKPGKDKGKTYAEWDAQKKGKSWKAKLKIAIDAVIPQSKDFDSFLQLMEAQGYEVKQGKFISFRAPGQERFTRCKTLGEDYTEERITQRIKGIAIDRGPRRRSAGEISLRIALEDSIKAQQSAGYARWAKLHNLKQAANSLNFITEHQIDSYEGLESRLAEISAVGDAAASALKDAERRLGDMALLIKNLSAYKQLRPVVLELRNVKDKAAFQRQHESQLILYEAAAKALKEAGITKLPNLYALKTEYKKLDAERERLSAQYSEAKQKLKEYGIVKQNVDSILRTAPGKELTQER
;
A
#
# COMPACT_ATOMS: atom_id res chain seq x y z
N MET A 1 -4.80 13.57 7.00
CA MET A 1 -4.49 12.55 5.99
C MET A 1 -3.63 11.48 6.60
N ALA A 2 -4.11 10.24 6.56
CA ALA A 2 -3.38 9.10 7.08
C ALA A 2 -2.04 8.88 6.36
N VAL A 3 -0.97 8.58 7.11
CA VAL A 3 0.37 8.31 6.58
C VAL A 3 0.98 7.10 7.28
N THR A 4 1.65 6.23 6.51
CA THR A 4 2.38 5.07 7.05
C THR A 4 3.89 5.16 6.87
N LYS A 5 4.66 4.59 7.79
CA LYS A 5 6.13 4.44 7.68
C LYS A 5 6.56 3.13 8.31
N ILE A 6 7.46 2.38 7.67
CA ILE A 6 8.02 1.14 8.22
C ILE A 6 9.55 1.18 8.24
N HIS A 7 10.17 0.68 9.30
CA HIS A 7 11.62 0.56 9.41
C HIS A 7 12.04 -0.64 10.27
N PRO A 8 13.22 -1.23 10.03
CA PRO A 8 13.68 -2.41 10.78
C PRO A 8 14.27 -2.05 12.14
N ILE A 9 14.10 -2.95 13.12
CA ILE A 9 14.78 -2.94 14.43
C ILE A 9 15.87 -4.02 14.42
N LYS A 10 17.11 -3.66 14.76
CA LYS A 10 18.28 -4.56 14.63
C LYS A 10 18.95 -5.01 15.93
N SER A 11 18.79 -4.27 17.03
CA SER A 11 19.52 -4.57 18.29
C SER A 11 18.77 -4.20 19.57
N THR A 12 17.85 -3.23 19.52
CA THR A 12 17.15 -2.69 20.70
C THR A 12 15.67 -3.03 20.70
N LEU A 13 15.31 -4.32 20.60
CA LEU A 13 13.91 -4.75 20.54
C LEU A 13 13.14 -4.39 21.82
N LYS A 14 13.66 -4.80 22.98
CA LYS A 14 13.03 -4.52 24.28
C LYS A 14 12.77 -3.02 24.50
N LYS A 15 13.79 -2.19 24.27
CA LYS A 15 13.65 -0.72 24.35
C LYS A 15 12.59 -0.16 23.39
N ALA A 16 12.43 -0.76 22.22
CA ALA A 16 11.41 -0.33 21.26
C ALA A 16 10.00 -0.72 21.73
N LEU A 17 9.83 -1.92 22.31
CA LEU A 17 8.58 -2.36 22.94
C LEU A 17 8.23 -1.48 24.15
N ASP A 18 9.16 -1.32 25.10
CA ASP A 18 9.00 -0.46 26.27
C ASP A 18 8.61 0.98 25.89
N TYR A 19 9.17 1.50 24.79
CA TYR A 19 8.85 2.84 24.30
C TYR A 19 7.42 2.95 23.76
N ILE A 20 6.95 1.95 23.00
CA ILE A 20 5.61 1.99 22.42
C ILE A 20 4.53 1.68 23.48
N GLU A 21 4.84 0.86 24.48
CA GLU A 21 3.95 0.47 25.57
C GLU A 21 3.92 1.45 26.76
N ASN A 22 4.51 2.64 26.61
CA ASN A 22 4.56 3.61 27.68
C ASN A 22 3.13 3.97 28.16
N PRO A 23 2.78 3.74 29.44
CA PRO A 23 1.45 4.01 29.99
C PRO A 23 1.00 5.46 29.80
N ASP A 24 1.91 6.43 29.94
CA ASP A 24 1.62 7.87 29.81
C ASP A 24 1.12 8.24 28.41
N LYS A 25 1.45 7.40 27.41
CA LYS A 25 1.10 7.61 26.00
C LYS A 25 -0.07 6.76 25.53
N THR A 26 -0.48 5.78 26.31
CA THR A 26 -1.39 4.70 25.89
C THR A 26 -2.62 4.58 26.78
N ASP A 27 -2.90 5.63 27.55
CA ASP A 27 -4.01 5.69 28.52
C ASP A 27 -3.95 4.52 29.52
N GLU A 28 -2.89 4.49 30.33
CA GLU A 28 -2.62 3.41 31.30
C GLU A 28 -2.57 2.01 30.65
N LYS A 29 -2.08 1.95 29.40
CA LYS A 29 -2.04 0.75 28.54
C LYS A 29 -3.39 0.26 28.00
N LEU A 30 -4.48 1.04 28.12
CA LEU A 30 -5.77 0.71 27.52
C LEU A 30 -5.65 0.50 26.00
N PHE A 31 -4.79 1.28 25.35
CA PHE A 31 -4.54 1.18 23.90
C PHE A 31 -3.29 0.36 23.58
N VAL A 32 -3.10 -0.78 24.25
CA VAL A 32 -2.06 -1.78 23.96
C VAL A 32 -2.73 -3.12 23.66
N SER A 33 -2.47 -3.66 22.46
CA SER A 33 -2.93 -4.98 22.05
C SER A 33 -1.78 -5.77 21.42
N SER A 34 -1.90 -7.10 21.39
CA SER A 34 -0.93 -7.97 20.72
C SER A 34 -1.62 -9.15 20.03
N TYR A 35 -0.92 -9.72 19.06
CA TYR A 35 -1.32 -10.95 18.39
C TYR A 35 -0.15 -11.93 18.39
N GLY A 36 -0.45 -13.20 18.68
CA GLY A 36 0.54 -14.26 18.69
C GLY A 36 1.69 -14.05 19.68
N CYS A 37 1.50 -13.22 20.70
CA CYS A 37 2.38 -12.99 21.86
C CYS A 37 1.61 -12.22 22.95
N SER A 38 2.11 -12.24 24.18
CA SER A 38 1.74 -11.26 25.21
C SER A 38 2.64 -10.03 25.06
N TYR A 39 2.09 -8.83 25.19
CA TYR A 39 2.87 -7.60 25.03
C TYR A 39 3.95 -7.49 26.12
N GLU A 40 3.67 -7.99 27.33
CA GLU A 40 4.59 -8.02 28.47
C GLU A 40 5.81 -8.92 28.25
N THR A 41 5.67 -9.98 27.43
CA THR A 41 6.73 -10.96 27.14
C THR A 41 7.16 -10.97 25.67
N ALA A 42 6.75 -9.97 24.89
CA ALA A 42 6.94 -9.95 23.44
C ALA A 42 8.42 -10.01 23.03
N ASP A 43 9.33 -9.38 23.78
CA ASP A 43 10.76 -9.41 23.51
C ASP A 43 11.34 -10.83 23.60
N ILE A 44 10.96 -11.59 24.63
CA ILE A 44 11.39 -12.97 24.84
C ILE A 44 10.75 -13.90 23.80
N GLU A 45 9.45 -13.74 23.54
CA GLU A 45 8.73 -14.56 22.56
C GLU A 45 9.24 -14.34 21.14
N PHE A 46 9.57 -13.10 20.78
CA PHE A 46 10.16 -12.78 19.48
C PHE A 46 11.55 -13.39 19.40
N GLN A 47 12.35 -13.32 20.47
CA GLN A 47 13.68 -13.94 20.50
C GLN A 47 13.60 -15.45 20.30
N MET A 48 12.65 -16.14 20.92
CA MET A 48 12.44 -17.58 20.70
C MET A 48 12.14 -17.93 19.24
N LEU A 49 11.37 -17.10 18.53
CA LEU A 49 11.11 -17.30 17.10
C LEU A 49 12.33 -16.98 16.24
N LEU A 50 13.08 -15.93 16.60
CA LEU A 50 14.31 -15.53 15.93
C LEU A 50 15.37 -16.63 15.99
N ASP A 51 15.49 -17.31 17.13
CA ASP A 51 16.44 -18.42 17.32
C ASP A 51 16.12 -19.64 16.42
N GLN A 52 14.86 -19.78 16.04
CA GLN A 52 14.36 -20.85 15.18
C GLN A 52 14.39 -20.51 13.68
N ALA A 53 14.77 -19.28 13.32
CA ALA A 53 14.72 -18.83 11.93
C ALA A 53 15.60 -19.68 11.01
N TYR A 54 15.06 -20.12 9.88
CA TYR A 54 15.85 -20.85 8.87
C TYR A 54 17.02 -20.02 8.35
N GLN A 55 16.83 -18.70 8.23
CA GLN A 55 17.88 -17.75 7.85
C GLN A 55 18.07 -16.73 8.96
N LYS A 56 19.24 -16.78 9.59
CA LYS A 56 19.66 -15.74 10.53
C LYS A 56 20.01 -14.48 9.74
N GLY A 57 19.45 -13.36 10.18
CA GLY A 57 19.65 -12.05 9.55
C GLY A 57 19.46 -10.95 10.58
N ASN A 58 19.85 -9.73 10.25
CA ASN A 58 20.08 -8.68 11.26
C ASN A 58 18.80 -8.03 11.81
N ASN A 59 17.64 -8.25 11.20
CA ASN A 59 16.38 -7.66 11.66
C ASN A 59 15.74 -8.55 12.73
N LEU A 60 15.50 -7.98 13.90
CA LEU A 60 14.76 -8.60 15.02
C LEU A 60 13.25 -8.38 14.86
N ALA A 61 12.87 -7.18 14.42
CA ALA A 61 11.49 -6.78 14.21
C ALA A 61 11.37 -5.68 13.15
N HIS A 62 10.14 -5.31 12.80
CA HIS A 62 9.81 -4.16 11.97
C HIS A 62 8.85 -3.24 12.72
N HIS A 63 9.16 -1.94 12.74
CA HIS A 63 8.32 -0.92 13.36
C HIS A 63 7.54 -0.16 12.28
N LEU A 64 6.25 -0.44 12.22
CA LEU A 64 5.27 0.25 11.40
C LEU A 64 4.60 1.36 12.22
N ILE A 65 4.54 2.55 11.65
CA ILE A 65 3.86 3.72 12.22
C ILE A 65 2.72 4.08 11.27
N GLN A 66 1.53 4.32 11.81
CA GLN A 66 0.37 4.85 11.09
C GLN A 66 -0.12 6.09 11.82
N ALA A 67 -0.03 7.26 11.19
CA ALA A 67 -0.48 8.53 11.76
C ALA A 67 -1.77 9.00 11.10
N PHE A 68 -2.62 9.70 11.85
CA PHE A 68 -3.91 10.25 11.41
C PHE A 68 -3.91 11.79 11.45
N GLU A 69 -4.87 12.45 10.80
CA GLU A 69 -5.00 13.91 10.92
C GLU A 69 -5.42 14.28 12.35
N PRO A 70 -4.89 15.38 12.94
CA PRO A 70 -5.41 15.93 14.18
C PRO A 70 -6.93 16.13 14.15
N GLY A 71 -7.64 15.59 15.16
CA GLY A 71 -9.08 15.78 15.34
C GLY A 71 -10.00 14.99 14.40
N GLU A 72 -9.45 14.12 13.55
CA GLU A 72 -10.24 13.36 12.56
C GLU A 72 -10.76 12.01 13.07
N THR A 73 -10.15 11.46 14.12
CA THR A 73 -10.49 10.13 14.66
C THR A 73 -10.32 10.10 16.18
N THR A 74 -10.91 9.10 16.83
CA THR A 74 -10.74 8.83 18.27
C THR A 74 -9.62 7.81 18.49
N ALA A 75 -9.16 7.67 19.73
CA ALA A 75 -8.10 6.70 20.06
C ALA A 75 -8.56 5.24 19.81
N GLU A 76 -9.81 4.92 20.13
CA GLU A 76 -10.43 3.61 19.92
C GLU A 76 -10.50 3.29 18.43
N GLN A 77 -11.00 4.24 17.62
CA GLN A 77 -11.11 4.05 16.18
C GLN A 77 -9.73 3.94 15.52
N ALA A 78 -8.77 4.79 15.92
CA ALA A 78 -7.39 4.69 15.47
C ALA A 78 -6.79 3.32 15.80
N HIS A 79 -6.96 2.84 17.03
CA HIS A 79 -6.46 1.55 17.49
C HIS A 79 -7.04 0.40 16.66
N GLU A 80 -8.37 0.40 16.47
CA GLU A 80 -9.07 -0.64 15.70
C GLU A 80 -8.63 -0.64 14.22
N ILE A 81 -8.49 0.52 13.58
CA ILE A 81 -7.97 0.62 12.21
C ILE A 81 -6.54 0.06 12.14
N GLY A 82 -5.71 0.33 13.15
CA GLY A 82 -4.35 -0.18 13.23
C GLY A 82 -4.30 -1.70 13.38
N ARG A 83 -5.20 -2.27 14.18
CA ARG A 83 -5.34 -3.72 14.35
C ARG A 83 -5.79 -4.39 13.05
N GLN A 84 -6.81 -3.84 12.39
CA GLN A 84 -7.26 -4.29 11.06
C GLN A 84 -6.13 -4.25 10.03
N LEU A 85 -5.33 -3.18 10.03
CA LEU A 85 -4.15 -3.05 9.17
C LEU A 85 -3.12 -4.15 9.45
N ALA A 86 -2.79 -4.40 10.73
CA ALA A 86 -1.84 -5.42 11.11
C ALA A 86 -2.33 -6.83 10.72
N ASP A 87 -3.58 -7.15 11.02
CA ASP A 87 -4.18 -8.46 10.73
C ASP A 87 -4.20 -8.76 9.22
N GLU A 88 -4.60 -7.79 8.40
CA GLU A 88 -4.63 -7.97 6.94
C GLU A 88 -3.23 -8.05 6.33
N VAL A 89 -2.29 -7.22 6.79
CA VAL A 89 -0.91 -7.20 6.26
C VAL A 89 -0.14 -8.46 6.64
N LEU A 90 -0.37 -8.98 7.86
CA LEU A 90 0.41 -10.07 8.42
C LEU A 90 -0.27 -11.43 8.25
N GLN A 91 -1.56 -11.46 7.90
CA GLN A 91 -2.33 -12.68 7.62
C GLN A 91 -2.22 -13.72 8.74
N GLY A 92 -2.14 -13.25 9.99
CA GLY A 92 -1.94 -14.10 11.17
C GLY A 92 -0.60 -14.86 11.22
N LYS A 93 0.37 -14.57 10.33
CA LYS A 93 1.65 -15.31 10.23
C LYS A 93 2.70 -14.82 11.21
N TYR A 94 2.68 -13.54 11.56
CA TYR A 94 3.71 -12.89 12.37
C TYR A 94 3.09 -12.38 13.68
N PRO A 95 3.75 -12.61 14.84
CA PRO A 95 3.38 -11.93 16.07
C PRO A 95 3.63 -10.43 15.96
N TYR A 96 2.78 -9.64 16.60
CA TYR A 96 2.95 -8.20 16.69
C TYR A 96 2.41 -7.64 18.01
N VAL A 97 2.95 -6.48 18.39
CA VAL A 97 2.40 -5.61 19.44
C VAL A 97 1.99 -4.30 18.78
N ILE A 98 0.77 -3.83 19.05
CA ILE A 98 0.23 -2.56 18.59
C ILE A 98 -0.10 -1.66 19.77
N THR A 99 0.23 -0.38 19.63
CA THR A 99 -0.14 0.66 20.59
C THR A 99 -0.66 1.89 19.87
N THR A 100 -1.56 2.63 20.50
CA THR A 100 -2.00 3.95 20.01
C THR A 100 -1.51 5.03 20.95
N HIS A 101 -0.73 5.97 20.41
CA HIS A 101 -0.16 7.08 21.18
C HIS A 101 -1.10 8.28 21.13
N ILE A 102 -1.46 8.77 22.32
CA ILE A 102 -2.37 9.92 22.55
C ILE A 102 -1.64 11.17 23.08
N ASP A 103 -0.32 11.08 23.28
CA ASP A 103 0.52 12.10 23.93
C ASP A 103 0.91 13.28 23.03
N LYS A 104 0.69 13.16 21.72
CA LYS A 104 1.03 14.18 20.73
C LYS A 104 -0.25 14.81 20.19
N GLY A 105 -0.13 16.02 19.63
CA GLY A 105 -1.25 16.71 18.96
C GLY A 105 -1.85 15.99 17.74
N HIS A 106 -1.49 14.74 17.48
CA HIS A 106 -2.16 13.82 16.55
C HIS A 106 -2.04 12.37 17.05
N LEU A 107 -3.08 11.58 16.78
CA LEU A 107 -3.09 10.16 17.06
C LEU A 107 -2.22 9.39 16.06
N HIS A 108 -1.49 8.41 16.58
CA HIS A 108 -0.69 7.52 15.74
C HIS A 108 -0.55 6.14 16.38
N ASN A 109 -0.62 5.10 15.55
CA ASN A 109 -0.36 3.73 15.94
C ASN A 109 1.11 3.39 15.74
N HIS A 110 1.64 2.62 16.68
CA HIS A 110 2.91 1.94 16.58
C HIS A 110 2.69 0.43 16.60
N ILE A 111 3.13 -0.26 15.54
CA ILE A 111 3.01 -1.71 15.40
C ILE A 111 4.43 -2.27 15.28
N ILE A 112 4.87 -3.05 16.27
CA ILE A 112 6.14 -3.78 16.25
C ILE A 112 5.85 -5.23 15.86
N ILE A 113 6.37 -5.63 14.70
CA ILE A 113 6.13 -6.92 14.05
C ILE A 113 7.37 -7.78 14.22
N CYS A 114 7.23 -9.01 14.73
CA CYS A 114 8.34 -9.95 14.78
C CYS A 114 8.90 -10.19 13.37
N ALA A 115 10.23 -10.22 13.22
CA ALA A 115 10.82 -10.42 11.91
C ALA A 115 10.66 -11.86 11.37
N VAL A 116 10.15 -12.81 12.16
CA VAL A 116 10.05 -14.24 11.81
C VAL A 116 8.61 -14.74 11.98
N ASP A 117 8.14 -15.52 11.01
CA ASP A 117 6.78 -16.08 11.05
C ASP A 117 6.69 -17.32 11.97
N MET A 118 5.50 -17.54 12.53
CA MET A 118 5.24 -18.56 13.55
C MET A 118 5.30 -20.00 13.04
N ALA A 119 5.03 -20.24 11.76
CA ALA A 119 4.80 -21.59 11.22
C ALA A 119 6.00 -22.12 10.42
N ASN A 120 6.48 -21.30 9.49
CA ASN A 120 7.53 -21.57 8.53
C ASN A 120 8.89 -21.03 8.96
N GLN A 121 9.00 -20.24 10.04
CA GLN A 121 10.28 -19.74 10.55
C GLN A 121 11.08 -18.95 9.49
N ARG A 122 10.38 -18.28 8.56
CA ARG A 122 10.93 -17.40 7.52
C ARG A 122 10.81 -15.95 7.94
N LYS A 123 11.66 -15.10 7.35
CA LYS A 123 11.68 -13.68 7.67
C LYS A 123 10.62 -12.89 6.92
N TYR A 124 10.10 -11.85 7.57
CA TYR A 124 9.23 -10.85 6.94
C TYR A 124 9.96 -10.13 5.81
N ILE A 125 9.31 -10.08 4.64
CA ILE A 125 9.87 -9.45 3.44
C ILE A 125 9.46 -7.98 3.40
N SER A 126 10.31 -7.11 3.95
CA SER A 126 10.14 -5.65 3.90
C SER A 126 10.81 -5.07 2.66
N ASN A 127 10.04 -4.78 1.61
CA ASN A 127 10.50 -4.19 0.36
C ASN A 127 9.49 -3.15 -0.18
N ARG A 128 9.77 -2.57 -1.35
CA ARG A 128 8.91 -1.54 -1.95
C ARG A 128 7.49 -2.04 -2.26
N GLN A 129 7.34 -3.30 -2.66
CA GLN A 129 6.04 -3.89 -2.98
C GLN A 129 5.22 -4.14 -1.70
N SER A 130 5.81 -4.71 -0.65
CA SER A 130 5.11 -4.94 0.62
C SER A 130 4.75 -3.63 1.31
N TYR A 131 5.62 -2.61 1.26
CA TYR A 131 5.25 -1.27 1.76
C TYR A 131 4.14 -0.61 0.93
N ALA A 132 4.13 -0.78 -0.40
CA ALA A 132 3.03 -0.29 -1.23
C ALA A 132 1.70 -1.00 -0.90
N PHE A 133 1.75 -2.27 -0.53
CA PHE A 133 0.57 -3.00 -0.03
C PHE A 133 0.09 -2.43 1.30
N ILE A 134 0.97 -2.27 2.31
CA ILE A 134 0.64 -1.61 3.60
C ILE A 134 -0.05 -0.27 3.38
N ARG A 135 0.52 0.58 2.52
CA ARG A 135 -0.04 1.91 2.25
C ARG A 135 -1.43 1.82 1.63
N ARG A 136 -1.63 0.95 0.62
CA ARG A 136 -2.94 0.78 -0.02
C ARG A 136 -3.99 0.24 0.96
N THR A 137 -3.62 -0.71 1.80
CA THR A 137 -4.52 -1.25 2.83
C THR A 137 -4.87 -0.18 3.86
N SER A 138 -3.88 0.56 4.37
CA SER A 138 -4.11 1.67 5.30
C SER A 138 -5.01 2.76 4.69
N ASP A 139 -4.75 3.19 3.45
CA ASP A 139 -5.58 4.17 2.74
C ASP A 139 -7.01 3.63 2.53
N ARG A 140 -7.18 2.34 2.20
CA ARG A 140 -8.51 1.75 2.02
C ARG A 140 -9.28 1.73 3.34
N LEU A 141 -8.67 1.22 4.41
CA LEU A 141 -9.29 1.16 5.74
C LEU A 141 -9.67 2.56 6.23
N CYS A 142 -8.78 3.54 6.09
CA CYS A 142 -9.08 4.93 6.47
C CYS A 142 -10.32 5.45 5.72
N LYS A 143 -10.45 5.20 4.41
CA LYS A 143 -11.65 5.60 3.65
C LYS A 143 -12.92 4.89 4.09
N GLU A 144 -12.85 3.59 4.36
CA GLU A 144 -14.00 2.79 4.83
C GLU A 144 -14.53 3.33 6.17
N HIS A 145 -13.64 3.89 6.99
CA HIS A 145 -13.96 4.56 8.26
C HIS A 145 -14.23 6.08 8.12
N GLY A 146 -14.35 6.60 6.90
CA GLY A 146 -14.68 8.01 6.64
C GLY A 146 -13.53 9.00 6.82
N LEU A 147 -12.28 8.52 6.99
CA LEU A 147 -11.10 9.36 7.22
C LEU A 147 -10.43 9.81 5.91
N SER A 148 -9.72 10.93 5.97
CA SER A 148 -8.96 11.50 4.86
C SER A 148 -7.70 10.70 4.56
N VAL A 149 -7.46 10.50 3.26
CA VAL A 149 -6.25 9.83 2.77
C VAL A 149 -5.45 10.72 1.84
N VAL A 150 -4.15 10.44 1.77
CA VAL A 150 -3.28 11.12 0.82
C VAL A 150 -3.69 10.78 -0.60
N LYS A 151 -4.27 11.74 -1.32
CA LYS A 151 -4.53 11.60 -2.76
C LYS A 151 -3.18 11.35 -3.47
N PRO A 152 -3.07 10.36 -4.37
CA PRO A 152 -1.86 10.17 -5.16
C PRO A 152 -1.64 11.40 -6.06
N GLY A 153 -0.81 12.33 -5.60
CA GLY A 153 -0.38 13.48 -6.39
C GLY A 153 0.78 13.11 -7.32
N LYS A 154 0.89 13.81 -8.45
CA LYS A 154 2.02 13.69 -9.39
C LYS A 154 3.36 14.12 -8.78
N ASP A 155 3.33 14.82 -7.66
CA ASP A 155 4.53 15.28 -6.96
C ASP A 155 5.05 14.22 -5.99
N LYS A 156 6.36 13.95 -6.08
CA LYS A 156 7.07 13.16 -5.06
C LYS A 156 6.93 13.88 -3.72
N GLY A 157 6.72 13.11 -2.64
CA GLY A 157 6.69 13.65 -1.28
C GLY A 157 7.93 14.50 -1.01
N LYS A 158 7.74 15.69 -0.47
CA LYS A 158 8.82 16.63 -0.17
C LYS A 158 9.66 16.07 0.97
N THR A 159 10.98 16.19 0.86
CA THR A 159 11.84 15.95 2.03
C THR A 159 11.54 17.01 3.10
N TYR A 160 11.79 16.70 4.39
CA TYR A 160 11.53 17.65 5.48
C TYR A 160 12.27 18.99 5.27
N ALA A 161 13.50 18.94 4.76
CA ALA A 161 14.27 20.13 4.39
C ALA A 161 13.61 20.96 3.27
N GLU A 162 13.01 20.31 2.28
CA GLU A 162 12.27 21.00 1.21
C GLU A 162 10.96 21.60 1.70
N TRP A 163 10.27 20.94 2.64
CA TRP A 163 9.05 21.46 3.26
C TRP A 163 9.33 22.68 4.15
N ASP A 164 10.36 22.62 5.01
CA ASP A 164 10.75 23.72 5.90
C ASP A 164 11.23 24.95 5.10
N ALA A 165 12.04 24.74 4.06
CA ALA A 165 12.48 25.81 3.17
C ALA A 165 11.32 26.46 2.40
N GLN A 166 10.29 25.69 2.04
CA GLN A 166 9.10 26.23 1.39
C GLN A 166 8.21 27.02 2.37
N LYS A 167 7.97 26.49 3.57
CA LYS A 167 7.17 27.17 4.61
C LYS A 167 7.79 28.51 5.02
N LYS A 168 9.12 28.61 5.02
CA LYS A 168 9.88 29.84 5.30
C LYS A 168 10.06 30.76 4.09
N GLY A 169 9.48 30.45 2.92
CA GLY A 169 9.62 31.26 1.70
C GLY A 169 11.02 31.28 1.08
N LYS A 170 11.91 30.35 1.50
CA LYS A 170 13.31 30.25 1.07
C LYS A 170 13.55 29.19 -0.03
N SER A 171 12.50 28.59 -0.58
CA SER A 171 12.64 27.57 -1.63
C SER A 171 13.04 28.19 -2.97
N TRP A 172 14.34 28.18 -3.25
CA TRP A 172 14.92 28.63 -4.52
C TRP A 172 14.33 27.89 -5.73
N LYS A 173 14.05 26.58 -5.60
CA LYS A 173 13.39 25.80 -6.67
C LYS A 173 11.98 26.30 -6.97
N ALA A 174 11.20 26.66 -5.94
CA ALA A 174 9.84 27.16 -6.15
C ALA A 174 9.84 28.56 -6.78
N LYS A 175 10.72 29.45 -6.31
CA LYS A 175 10.90 30.79 -6.90
C LYS A 175 11.31 30.73 -8.37
N LEU A 176 12.25 29.83 -8.69
CA LEU A 176 12.70 29.60 -10.05
C LEU A 176 11.58 29.05 -10.96
N LYS A 177 10.75 28.11 -10.48
CA LYS A 177 9.59 27.64 -11.25
C LYS A 177 8.62 28.76 -11.60
N ILE A 178 8.30 29.60 -10.62
CA ILE A 178 7.40 30.76 -10.81
C ILE A 178 7.98 31.72 -11.84
N ALA A 179 9.28 32.03 -11.74
CA ALA A 179 9.96 32.89 -12.72
C ALA A 179 9.92 32.28 -14.13
N ILE A 180 10.26 31.00 -14.28
CA ILE A 180 10.20 30.29 -15.56
C ILE A 180 8.77 30.33 -16.15
N ASP A 181 7.76 30.03 -15.34
CA ASP A 181 6.36 30.00 -15.79
C ASP A 181 5.82 31.39 -16.16
N ALA A 182 6.32 32.46 -15.53
CA ALA A 182 5.99 33.84 -15.88
C ALA A 182 6.67 34.33 -17.16
N VAL A 183 7.88 33.83 -17.46
CA VAL A 183 8.68 34.24 -18.63
C VAL A 183 8.28 33.49 -19.91
N ILE A 184 7.85 32.23 -19.81
CA ILE A 184 7.48 31.41 -20.98
C ILE A 184 6.45 32.09 -21.91
N PRO A 185 5.33 32.67 -21.43
CA PRO A 185 4.35 33.34 -22.30
C PRO A 185 4.89 34.57 -23.04
N GLN A 186 5.98 35.16 -22.54
CA GLN A 186 6.60 36.37 -23.08
C GLN A 186 7.77 36.05 -24.04
N SER A 187 8.18 34.78 -24.09
CA SER A 187 9.32 34.33 -24.87
C SER A 187 8.88 33.97 -26.29
N LYS A 188 9.69 34.34 -27.30
CA LYS A 188 9.42 34.01 -28.72
C LYS A 188 10.07 32.70 -29.12
N ASP A 189 11.19 32.39 -28.51
CA ASP A 189 12.04 31.23 -28.71
C ASP A 189 12.86 30.96 -27.43
N PHE A 190 13.71 29.94 -27.46
CA PHE A 190 14.45 29.53 -26.28
C PHE A 190 15.54 30.54 -25.88
N ASP A 191 16.15 31.22 -26.84
CA ASP A 191 17.19 32.22 -26.56
C ASP A 191 16.60 33.48 -25.93
N SER A 192 15.44 33.96 -26.42
CA SER A 192 14.71 35.06 -25.79
C SER A 192 14.22 34.71 -24.38
N PHE A 193 13.88 33.44 -24.11
CA PHE A 193 13.58 32.96 -22.77
C PHE A 193 14.79 33.10 -21.83
N LEU A 194 16.00 32.72 -22.27
CA LEU A 194 17.20 32.85 -21.44
C LEU A 194 17.53 34.33 -21.15
N GLN A 195 17.42 35.19 -22.16
CA GLN A 195 17.63 36.63 -21.99
C GLN A 195 16.64 37.26 -21.01
N LEU A 196 15.36 36.86 -21.06
CA LEU A 196 14.35 37.33 -20.12
C LEU A 196 14.60 36.82 -18.69
N MET A 197 15.13 35.60 -18.53
CA MET A 197 15.54 35.09 -17.22
C MET A 197 16.74 35.87 -16.66
N GLU A 198 17.72 36.22 -17.49
CA GLU A 198 18.85 37.09 -17.10
C GLU A 198 18.38 38.50 -16.73
N ALA A 199 17.42 39.06 -17.47
CA ALA A 199 16.81 40.36 -17.16
C ALA A 199 16.03 40.34 -15.81
N GLN A 200 15.52 39.18 -15.39
CA GLN A 200 14.96 39.00 -14.04
C GLN A 200 16.02 38.78 -12.94
N GLY A 201 17.30 38.90 -13.28
CA GLY A 201 18.42 38.81 -12.35
C GLY A 201 18.92 37.40 -12.09
N TYR A 202 18.51 36.40 -12.88
CA TYR A 202 19.04 35.03 -12.76
C TYR A 202 20.34 34.89 -13.57
N GLU A 203 21.37 34.30 -12.96
CA GLU A 203 22.53 33.87 -13.72
C GLU A 203 22.25 32.54 -14.42
N VAL A 204 22.53 32.48 -15.71
CA VAL A 204 22.31 31.32 -16.56
C VAL A 204 23.63 30.61 -16.85
N LYS A 205 23.67 29.30 -16.61
CA LYS A 205 24.78 28.44 -17.01
C LYS A 205 24.31 27.38 -18.00
N GLN A 206 24.76 27.51 -19.24
CA GLN A 206 24.51 26.56 -20.32
C GLN A 206 25.63 25.50 -20.34
N GLY A 207 25.37 24.35 -19.74
CA GLY A 207 26.24 23.16 -19.82
C GLY A 207 25.43 21.95 -20.29
N LYS A 208 25.84 20.72 -19.93
CA LYS A 208 25.05 19.51 -20.24
C LYS A 208 23.57 19.58 -19.80
N PHE A 209 23.27 20.40 -18.79
CA PHE A 209 21.91 20.75 -18.39
C PHE A 209 21.89 22.23 -18.03
N ILE A 210 20.90 22.96 -18.53
CA ILE A 210 20.71 24.37 -18.18
C ILE A 210 20.47 24.50 -16.68
N SER A 211 21.13 25.49 -16.09
CA SER A 211 21.08 25.75 -14.67
C SER A 211 20.94 27.25 -14.40
N PHE A 212 20.11 27.59 -13.41
CA PHE A 212 19.86 28.96 -13.00
C PHE A 212 20.33 29.20 -11.57
N ARG A 213 20.79 30.41 -11.28
CA ARG A 213 21.14 30.85 -9.92
C ARG A 213 20.48 32.20 -9.66
N ALA A 214 19.67 32.27 -8.61
CA ALA A 214 19.06 33.53 -8.18
C ALA A 214 20.08 34.40 -7.42
N PRO A 215 19.88 35.72 -7.33
CA PRO A 215 20.71 36.60 -6.51
C PRO A 215 20.72 36.14 -5.04
N GLY A 216 21.92 35.94 -4.47
CA GLY A 216 22.10 35.44 -3.11
C GLY A 216 21.98 33.91 -2.93
N GLN A 217 21.80 33.15 -4.03
CA GLN A 217 21.87 31.69 -4.00
C GLN A 217 23.32 31.23 -4.23
N GLU A 218 23.89 30.41 -3.33
CA GLU A 218 25.28 29.95 -3.48
C GLU A 218 25.49 28.99 -4.67
N ARG A 219 24.56 28.05 -4.89
CA ARG A 219 24.68 26.97 -5.88
C ARG A 219 23.63 27.07 -6.98
N PHE A 220 24.03 26.73 -8.20
CA PHE A 220 23.12 26.62 -9.35
C PHE A 220 22.08 25.52 -9.16
N THR A 221 20.85 25.81 -9.61
CA THR A 221 19.74 24.86 -9.68
C THR A 221 19.58 24.36 -11.11
N ARG A 222 19.76 23.06 -11.33
CA ARG A 222 19.62 22.44 -12.67
C ARG A 222 18.15 22.28 -13.03
N CYS A 223 17.76 22.66 -14.25
CA CYS A 223 16.41 22.53 -14.78
C CYS A 223 15.82 21.11 -14.60
N LYS A 224 16.62 20.07 -14.88
CA LYS A 224 16.21 18.66 -14.70
C LYS A 224 15.74 18.30 -13.29
N THR A 225 16.15 19.06 -12.27
CA THR A 225 15.80 18.80 -10.86
C THR A 225 14.51 19.50 -10.42
N LEU A 226 13.95 20.37 -11.29
CA LEU A 226 12.69 21.07 -11.06
C LEU A 226 11.48 20.20 -11.46
N GLY A 227 11.65 19.22 -12.34
CA GLY A 227 10.60 18.31 -12.79
C GLY A 227 10.55 18.22 -14.32
N GLU A 228 9.76 17.28 -14.83
CA GLU A 228 9.66 17.00 -16.27
C GLU A 228 9.13 18.20 -17.06
N ASP A 229 8.30 19.05 -16.46
CA ASP A 229 7.74 20.25 -17.11
C ASP A 229 8.71 21.44 -17.24
N TYR A 230 9.93 21.29 -16.71
CA TYR A 230 10.94 22.35 -16.63
C TYR A 230 12.28 21.93 -17.25
N THR A 231 12.31 20.87 -18.08
CA THR A 231 13.50 20.58 -18.89
C THR A 231 13.61 21.57 -20.05
N GLU A 232 14.80 21.69 -20.64
CA GLU A 232 15.07 22.57 -21.78
C GLU A 232 14.15 22.27 -22.96
N GLU A 233 13.99 20.99 -23.29
CA GLU A 233 13.11 20.53 -24.36
C GLU A 233 11.67 20.94 -24.07
N ARG A 234 11.27 20.85 -22.80
CA ARG A 234 9.90 21.12 -22.38
C ARG A 234 9.56 22.60 -22.33
N ILE A 235 10.49 23.42 -21.86
CA ILE A 235 10.38 24.88 -21.92
C ILE A 235 10.30 25.32 -23.38
N THR A 236 11.17 24.80 -24.25
CA THR A 236 11.15 25.09 -25.70
C THR A 236 9.82 24.72 -26.35
N GLN A 237 9.24 23.56 -26.02
CA GLN A 237 7.91 23.15 -26.51
C GLN A 237 6.79 24.07 -26.03
N ARG A 238 6.83 24.50 -24.76
CA ARG A 238 5.83 25.41 -24.18
C ARG A 238 5.88 26.79 -24.82
N ILE A 239 7.07 27.30 -25.16
CA ILE A 239 7.26 28.57 -25.87
C ILE A 239 6.64 28.52 -27.26
N LYS A 240 6.77 27.40 -27.98
CA LYS A 240 6.20 27.20 -29.32
C LYS A 240 4.68 27.01 -29.35
N GLY A 241 3.99 27.08 -28.21
CA GLY A 241 2.54 26.89 -28.12
C GLY A 241 2.06 25.48 -28.49
N ILE A 242 2.97 24.50 -28.58
CA ILE A 242 2.64 23.12 -28.94
C ILE A 242 1.95 22.46 -27.75
N ALA A 243 0.65 22.19 -27.87
CA ALA A 243 -0.07 21.36 -26.91
C ALA A 243 0.51 19.93 -26.89
N ILE A 244 0.65 19.41 -25.68
CA ILE A 244 1.39 18.20 -25.33
C ILE A 244 0.81 16.94 -26.00
N ASP A 245 1.62 16.22 -26.77
CA ASP A 245 1.56 14.75 -26.83
C ASP A 245 2.16 14.19 -25.53
N ARG A 246 1.40 13.37 -24.81
CA ARG A 246 1.70 12.94 -23.42
C ARG A 246 2.66 11.75 -23.37
N GLY A 247 3.71 11.76 -24.18
CA GLY A 247 4.76 10.74 -24.18
C GLY A 247 4.26 9.29 -24.34
N PRO A 248 5.14 8.29 -24.21
CA PRO A 248 4.84 6.90 -24.53
C PRO A 248 4.10 6.22 -23.38
N ARG A 249 2.88 6.64 -23.10
CA ARG A 249 1.82 5.70 -22.71
C ARG A 249 0.88 5.55 -23.88
N ARG A 250 1.42 5.16 -25.04
CA ARG A 250 0.60 4.44 -26.00
C ARG A 250 0.20 3.16 -25.27
N ARG A 251 -1.05 3.13 -24.79
CA ARG A 251 -1.75 1.87 -24.54
C ARG A 251 -1.49 0.95 -25.73
N SER A 252 -1.21 -0.33 -25.47
CA SER A 252 -0.93 -1.28 -26.54
C SER A 252 -2.05 -1.19 -27.60
N ALA A 253 -1.68 -1.29 -28.87
CA ALA A 253 -2.68 -1.41 -29.92
C ALA A 253 -3.57 -2.63 -29.58
N GLY A 254 -4.84 -2.39 -29.25
CA GLY A 254 -5.78 -3.42 -28.79
C GLY A 254 -6.36 -3.22 -27.38
N GLU A 255 -5.74 -2.41 -26.51
CA GLU A 255 -6.29 -2.19 -25.15
C GLU A 255 -7.64 -1.46 -25.22
N ILE A 256 -8.69 -2.08 -24.66
CA ILE A 256 -10.04 -1.52 -24.61
C ILE A 256 -10.11 -0.51 -23.47
N SER A 257 -10.62 0.67 -23.79
CA SER A 257 -10.80 1.76 -22.86
C SER A 257 -12.13 2.46 -23.08
N LEU A 258 -12.56 3.21 -22.07
CA LEU A 258 -13.84 3.91 -22.10
C LEU A 258 -13.89 4.94 -23.22
N ARG A 259 -15.01 4.94 -23.95
CA ARG A 259 -15.38 5.99 -24.90
C ARG A 259 -15.58 7.32 -24.16
N ILE A 260 -15.24 8.42 -24.83
CA ILE A 260 -15.40 9.78 -24.31
C ILE A 260 -16.80 10.27 -24.68
N ALA A 261 -17.62 10.63 -23.69
CA ALA A 261 -18.86 11.36 -23.92
C ALA A 261 -18.53 12.76 -24.47
N LEU A 262 -18.72 12.96 -25.77
CA LEU A 262 -18.35 14.21 -26.44
C LEU A 262 -19.22 15.39 -25.97
N GLU A 263 -20.50 15.11 -25.72
CA GLU A 263 -21.51 16.06 -25.26
C GLU A 263 -21.13 16.66 -23.89
N ASP A 264 -20.60 15.83 -22.99
CA ASP A 264 -20.20 16.25 -21.64
C ASP A 264 -18.74 16.73 -21.53
N SER A 265 -17.99 16.68 -22.63
CA SER A 265 -16.57 17.00 -22.64
C SER A 265 -16.33 18.46 -22.95
N ILE A 266 -16.07 19.27 -21.91
CA ILE A 266 -15.68 20.68 -22.02
C ILE A 266 -14.53 20.86 -23.02
N LYS A 267 -13.56 19.93 -23.05
CA LYS A 267 -12.44 19.95 -24.00
C LYS A 267 -12.85 19.70 -25.44
N ALA A 268 -13.83 18.83 -25.68
CA ALA A 268 -14.36 18.60 -27.01
C ALA A 268 -15.17 19.79 -27.52
N GLN A 269 -15.89 20.46 -26.63
CA GLN A 269 -16.62 21.69 -26.96
C GLN A 269 -15.68 22.86 -27.30
N GLN A 270 -14.56 22.98 -26.59
CA GLN A 270 -13.61 24.09 -26.76
C GLN A 270 -12.56 23.88 -27.87
N SER A 271 -12.33 22.64 -28.33
CA SER A 271 -11.28 22.33 -29.30
C SER A 271 -11.76 21.38 -30.40
N ALA A 272 -11.89 21.91 -31.62
CA ALA A 272 -12.25 21.14 -32.80
C ALA A 272 -11.26 19.99 -33.09
N GLY A 273 -9.96 20.22 -32.84
CA GLY A 273 -8.92 19.19 -32.98
C GLY A 273 -9.09 18.05 -31.98
N TYR A 274 -9.35 18.36 -30.72
CA TYR A 274 -9.63 17.35 -29.70
C TYR A 274 -10.95 16.61 -29.97
N ALA A 275 -12.00 17.30 -30.42
CA ALA A 275 -13.26 16.69 -30.81
C ALA A 275 -13.07 15.67 -31.95
N ARG A 276 -12.30 16.03 -32.99
CA ARG A 276 -11.98 15.11 -34.10
C ARG A 276 -11.18 13.89 -33.61
N TRP A 277 -10.18 14.10 -32.76
CA TRP A 277 -9.42 13.02 -32.15
C TRP A 277 -10.30 12.09 -31.31
N ALA A 278 -11.17 12.64 -30.46
CA ALA A 278 -12.05 11.89 -29.58
C ALA A 278 -13.09 11.09 -30.38
N LYS A 279 -13.61 11.61 -31.50
CA LYS A 279 -14.45 10.84 -32.44
C LYS A 279 -13.70 9.62 -33.00
N LEU A 280 -12.48 9.81 -33.49
CA LEU A 280 -11.67 8.70 -34.01
C LEU A 280 -11.31 7.69 -32.92
N HIS A 281 -11.01 8.17 -31.70
CA HIS A 281 -10.75 7.33 -30.55
C HIS A 281 -11.98 6.48 -30.20
N ASN A 282 -13.16 7.09 -30.11
CA ASN A 282 -14.41 6.40 -29.79
C ASN A 282 -14.78 5.34 -30.84
N LEU A 283 -14.53 5.60 -32.12
CA LEU A 283 -14.72 4.61 -33.19
C LEU A 283 -13.77 3.41 -33.02
N LYS A 284 -12.49 3.67 -32.72
CA LYS A 284 -11.53 2.60 -32.41
C LYS A 284 -11.94 1.79 -31.19
N GLN A 285 -12.43 2.44 -30.13
CA GLN A 285 -12.90 1.73 -28.94
C GLN A 285 -14.16 0.91 -29.21
N ALA A 286 -15.09 1.40 -30.03
CA ALA A 286 -16.25 0.64 -30.46
C ALA A 286 -15.86 -0.62 -31.26
N ALA A 287 -14.93 -0.49 -32.21
CA ALA A 287 -14.40 -1.62 -32.96
C ALA A 287 -13.68 -2.64 -32.05
N ASN A 288 -12.84 -2.17 -31.12
CA ASN A 288 -12.18 -3.06 -30.17
C ASN A 288 -13.18 -3.77 -29.24
N SER A 289 -14.22 -3.08 -28.77
CA SER A 289 -15.28 -3.70 -27.96
C SER A 289 -16.08 -4.74 -28.77
N LEU A 290 -16.35 -4.49 -30.05
CA LEU A 290 -16.99 -5.48 -30.91
C LEU A 290 -16.10 -6.70 -31.15
N ASN A 291 -14.82 -6.49 -31.45
CA ASN A 291 -13.85 -7.58 -31.62
C ASN A 291 -13.77 -8.44 -30.37
N PHE A 292 -13.73 -7.83 -29.19
CA PHE A 292 -13.73 -8.54 -27.91
C PHE A 292 -14.95 -9.43 -27.73
N ILE A 293 -16.14 -8.89 -28.00
CA ILE A 293 -17.41 -9.63 -27.93
C ILE A 293 -17.38 -10.83 -28.87
N THR A 294 -16.90 -10.64 -30.11
CA THR A 294 -16.73 -11.72 -31.10
C THR A 294 -15.71 -12.76 -30.65
N GLU A 295 -14.52 -12.35 -30.21
CA GLU A 295 -13.45 -13.24 -29.75
C GLU A 295 -13.86 -14.07 -28.53
N HIS A 296 -14.67 -13.49 -27.64
CA HIS A 296 -15.22 -14.16 -26.46
C HIS A 296 -16.56 -14.88 -26.73
N GLN A 297 -17.02 -14.94 -27.98
CA GLN A 297 -18.25 -15.64 -28.39
C GLN A 297 -19.47 -15.17 -27.57
N ILE A 298 -19.60 -13.85 -27.43
CA ILE A 298 -20.69 -13.22 -26.71
C ILE A 298 -21.73 -12.78 -27.75
N ASP A 299 -22.75 -13.59 -27.96
CA ASP A 299 -23.69 -13.39 -29.07
C ASP A 299 -24.82 -12.40 -28.75
N SER A 300 -24.93 -11.95 -27.50
CA SER A 300 -25.98 -11.02 -27.07
C SER A 300 -25.53 -10.13 -25.90
N TYR A 301 -26.25 -9.03 -25.72
CA TYR A 301 -26.06 -8.14 -24.57
C TYR A 301 -26.35 -8.87 -23.24
N GLU A 302 -27.39 -9.71 -23.19
CA GLU A 302 -27.69 -10.58 -22.04
C GLU A 302 -26.55 -11.58 -21.78
N GLY A 303 -25.92 -12.10 -22.84
CA GLY A 303 -24.73 -12.94 -22.72
C GLY A 303 -23.56 -12.20 -22.06
N LEU A 304 -23.35 -10.92 -22.38
CA LEU A 304 -22.32 -10.09 -21.73
C LEU A 304 -22.62 -9.87 -20.24
N GLU A 305 -23.89 -9.63 -19.89
CA GLU A 305 -24.32 -9.49 -18.50
C GLU A 305 -24.18 -10.81 -17.73
N SER A 306 -24.54 -11.95 -18.34
CA SER A 306 -24.34 -13.28 -17.75
C SER A 306 -22.86 -13.56 -17.48
N ARG A 307 -21.97 -13.26 -18.44
CA ARG A 307 -20.51 -13.42 -18.23
C ARG A 307 -20.00 -12.55 -17.09
N LEU A 308 -20.45 -11.30 -16.99
CA LEU A 308 -20.09 -10.43 -15.88
C LEU A 308 -20.57 -10.98 -14.54
N ALA A 309 -21.79 -11.50 -14.47
CA ALA A 309 -22.36 -12.12 -13.27
C ALA A 309 -21.58 -13.38 -12.87
N GLU A 310 -21.25 -14.25 -13.82
CA GLU A 310 -20.42 -15.45 -13.62
C GLU A 310 -19.04 -15.09 -13.06
N ILE A 311 -18.35 -14.12 -13.68
CA ILE A 311 -17.02 -13.68 -13.21
C ILE A 311 -17.12 -13.06 -11.81
N SER A 312 -18.18 -12.30 -11.53
CA SER A 312 -18.43 -11.73 -10.20
C SER A 312 -18.61 -12.84 -9.17
N ALA A 313 -19.47 -13.82 -9.45
CA ALA A 313 -19.73 -14.93 -8.55
C ALA A 313 -18.45 -15.75 -8.26
N VAL A 314 -17.63 -16.00 -9.29
CA VAL A 314 -16.30 -16.64 -9.11
C VAL A 314 -15.38 -15.78 -8.24
N GLY A 315 -15.36 -14.47 -8.46
CA GLY A 315 -14.58 -13.52 -7.67
C GLY A 315 -15.01 -13.49 -6.20
N ASP A 316 -16.30 -13.45 -5.94
CA ASP A 316 -16.88 -13.43 -4.59
C ASP A 316 -16.63 -14.75 -3.85
N ALA A 317 -16.80 -15.89 -4.53
CA ALA A 317 -16.48 -17.20 -3.97
C ALA A 317 -14.98 -17.32 -3.64
N ALA A 318 -14.09 -16.89 -4.55
CA ALA A 318 -12.65 -16.90 -4.32
C ALA A 318 -12.26 -15.98 -3.16
N ALA A 319 -12.88 -14.80 -3.04
CA ALA A 319 -12.65 -13.87 -1.93
C ALA A 319 -13.07 -14.47 -0.58
N SER A 320 -14.24 -15.11 -0.51
CA SER A 320 -14.72 -15.77 0.69
C SER A 320 -13.81 -16.93 1.10
N ALA A 321 -13.46 -17.81 0.15
CA ALA A 321 -12.57 -18.93 0.41
C ALA A 321 -11.16 -18.47 0.82
N LEU A 322 -10.67 -17.38 0.22
CA LEU A 322 -9.39 -16.76 0.59
C LEU A 322 -9.40 -16.31 2.05
N LYS A 323 -10.45 -15.60 2.47
CA LYS A 323 -10.61 -15.13 3.86
C LYS A 323 -10.64 -16.30 4.86
N ASP A 324 -11.36 -17.37 4.52
CA ASP A 324 -11.42 -18.57 5.37
C ASP A 324 -10.07 -19.28 5.46
N ALA A 325 -9.35 -19.38 4.33
CA ALA A 325 -8.01 -19.96 4.29
C ALA A 325 -7.00 -19.14 5.11
N GLU A 326 -7.01 -17.81 5.00
CA GLU A 326 -6.16 -16.91 5.77
C GLU A 326 -6.43 -17.02 7.27
N ARG A 327 -7.71 -17.06 7.68
CA ARG A 327 -8.09 -17.28 9.09
C ARG A 327 -7.55 -18.61 9.62
N ARG A 328 -7.79 -19.70 8.89
CA ARG A 328 -7.30 -21.04 9.29
C ARG A 328 -5.77 -21.09 9.35
N LEU A 329 -5.07 -20.41 8.43
CA LEU A 329 -3.61 -20.29 8.49
C LEU A 329 -3.17 -19.56 9.76
N GLY A 330 -3.83 -18.46 10.15
CA GLY A 330 -3.55 -17.78 11.42
C GLY A 330 -3.71 -18.69 12.64
N ASP A 331 -4.83 -19.40 12.73
CA ASP A 331 -5.13 -20.33 13.82
C ASP A 331 -4.10 -21.48 13.88
N MET A 332 -3.76 -22.06 12.74
CA MET A 332 -2.73 -23.10 12.64
C MET A 332 -1.34 -22.57 12.98
N ALA A 333 -1.00 -21.33 12.60
CA ALA A 333 0.28 -20.71 12.93
C ALA A 333 0.44 -20.51 14.44
N LEU A 334 -0.62 -20.05 15.12
CA LEU A 334 -0.65 -19.97 16.59
C LEU A 334 -0.49 -21.35 17.24
N LEU A 335 -1.21 -22.36 16.74
CA LEU A 335 -1.10 -23.72 17.24
C LEU A 335 0.32 -24.29 17.05
N ILE A 336 0.93 -24.07 15.87
CA ILE A 336 2.31 -24.49 15.58
C ILE A 336 3.29 -23.80 16.53
N LYS A 337 3.14 -22.49 16.75
CA LYS A 337 3.98 -21.73 17.69
C LYS A 337 3.88 -22.32 19.10
N ASN A 338 2.68 -22.42 19.65
CA ASN A 338 2.46 -22.86 21.03
C ASN A 338 2.89 -24.32 21.22
N LEU A 339 2.60 -25.20 20.26
CA LEU A 339 3.06 -26.60 20.30
C LEU A 339 4.60 -26.70 20.23
N SER A 340 5.25 -25.84 19.43
CA SER A 340 6.71 -25.79 19.34
C SER A 340 7.32 -25.32 20.66
N ALA A 341 6.83 -24.21 21.22
CA ALA A 341 7.27 -23.67 22.50
C ALA A 341 7.07 -24.69 23.63
N TYR A 342 5.88 -25.30 23.73
CA TYR A 342 5.59 -26.34 24.71
C TYR A 342 6.59 -27.50 24.63
N LYS A 343 6.86 -28.02 23.43
CA LYS A 343 7.81 -29.14 23.24
C LYS A 343 9.24 -28.75 23.59
N GLN A 344 9.68 -27.56 23.22
CA GLN A 344 11.03 -27.07 23.47
C GLN A 344 11.30 -26.77 24.95
N LEU A 345 10.30 -26.26 25.66
CA LEU A 345 10.44 -25.83 27.06
C LEU A 345 10.06 -26.94 28.07
N ARG A 346 9.40 -28.02 27.62
CA ARG A 346 9.06 -29.16 28.48
C ARG A 346 10.28 -29.76 29.22
N PRO A 347 11.48 -29.92 28.63
CA PRO A 347 12.65 -30.39 29.35
C PRO A 347 13.01 -29.52 30.56
N VAL A 348 12.94 -28.19 30.45
CA VAL A 348 13.22 -27.24 31.54
C VAL A 348 12.27 -27.47 32.73
N VAL A 349 10.98 -27.70 32.43
CA VAL A 349 9.97 -27.99 33.46
C VAL A 349 10.18 -29.35 34.11
N LEU A 350 10.62 -30.35 33.34
CA LEU A 350 10.96 -31.66 33.90
C LEU A 350 12.19 -31.59 34.80
N GLU A 351 13.18 -30.78 34.43
CA GLU A 351 14.37 -30.53 35.25
C GLU A 351 14.01 -29.84 36.57
N LEU A 352 13.16 -28.81 36.54
CA LEU A 352 12.64 -28.15 37.75
C LEU A 352 12.03 -29.13 38.78
N ARG A 353 11.42 -30.23 38.32
CA ARG A 353 10.85 -31.25 39.23
C ARG A 353 11.93 -32.02 39.99
N ASN A 354 13.12 -32.16 39.41
CA ASN A 354 14.20 -33.01 39.90
C ASN A 354 15.31 -32.22 40.64
N VAL A 355 15.39 -30.89 40.45
CA VAL A 355 16.39 -30.04 41.12
C VAL A 355 16.05 -29.86 42.60
N LYS A 356 17.11 -29.87 43.45
CA LYS A 356 16.99 -29.69 44.90
C LYS A 356 16.57 -28.27 45.29
N ASP A 357 17.23 -27.25 44.74
CA ASP A 357 16.87 -25.84 44.95
C ASP A 357 15.97 -25.33 43.83
N LYS A 358 14.66 -25.56 44.01
CA LYS A 358 13.63 -25.14 43.05
C LYS A 358 13.53 -23.62 42.92
N ALA A 359 13.76 -22.87 44.00
CA ALA A 359 13.61 -21.42 44.01
C ALA A 359 14.74 -20.73 43.24
N ALA A 360 15.97 -21.23 43.34
CA ALA A 360 17.07 -20.76 42.49
C ALA A 360 16.82 -21.08 41.01
N PHE A 361 16.39 -22.32 40.71
CA PHE A 361 16.11 -22.73 39.32
C PHE A 361 14.96 -21.90 38.70
N GLN A 362 13.89 -21.66 39.44
CA GLN A 362 12.78 -20.82 38.98
C GLN A 362 13.23 -19.40 38.65
N ARG A 363 14.06 -18.78 39.49
CA ARG A 363 14.61 -17.43 39.21
C ARG A 363 15.51 -17.42 37.97
N GLN A 364 16.28 -18.48 37.74
CA GLN A 364 17.16 -18.58 36.57
C GLN A 364 16.38 -18.82 35.27
N HIS A 365 15.28 -19.57 35.34
CA HIS A 365 14.50 -20.01 34.18
C HIS A 365 13.11 -19.36 34.10
N GLU A 366 12.89 -18.25 34.82
CA GLU A 366 11.58 -17.61 35.00
C GLU A 366 10.85 -17.39 33.67
N SER A 367 11.51 -16.73 32.72
CA SER A 367 10.96 -16.47 31.39
C SER A 367 10.59 -17.75 30.62
N GLN A 368 11.42 -18.79 30.71
CA GLN A 368 11.15 -20.07 30.04
C GLN A 368 9.95 -20.79 30.66
N LEU A 369 9.78 -20.69 31.98
CA LEU A 369 8.64 -21.27 32.68
C LEU A 369 7.34 -20.53 32.36
N ILE A 370 7.37 -19.19 32.35
CA ILE A 370 6.21 -18.36 31.95
C ILE A 370 5.76 -18.72 30.52
N LEU A 371 6.70 -18.82 29.58
CA LEU A 371 6.37 -19.16 28.19
C LEU A 371 5.85 -20.59 28.02
N TYR A 372 6.35 -21.53 28.83
CA TYR A 372 5.80 -22.89 28.85
C TYR A 372 4.36 -22.90 29.36
N GLU A 373 4.09 -22.20 30.47
CA GLU A 373 2.75 -22.12 31.06
C GLU A 373 1.76 -21.43 30.10
N ALA A 374 2.16 -20.33 29.47
CA ALA A 374 1.38 -19.65 28.46
C ALA A 374 1.06 -20.57 27.27
N ALA A 375 2.06 -21.30 26.75
CA ALA A 375 1.87 -22.25 25.66
C ALA A 375 0.95 -23.41 26.07
N ALA A 376 1.10 -23.94 27.29
CA ALA A 376 0.25 -25.01 27.82
C ALA A 376 -1.20 -24.56 27.98
N LYS A 377 -1.42 -23.34 28.50
CA LYS A 377 -2.74 -22.71 28.63
C LYS A 377 -3.39 -22.52 27.26
N ALA A 378 -2.67 -21.96 26.29
CA ALA A 378 -3.18 -21.74 24.95
C ALA A 378 -3.56 -23.06 24.24
N LEU A 379 -2.77 -24.13 24.40
CA LEU A 379 -3.11 -25.45 23.87
C LEU A 379 -4.38 -26.02 24.50
N LYS A 380 -4.55 -25.84 25.82
CA LYS A 380 -5.75 -26.27 26.55
C LYS A 380 -6.99 -25.49 26.10
N GLU A 381 -6.89 -24.17 25.96
CA GLU A 381 -7.97 -23.29 25.48
C GLU A 381 -8.37 -23.62 24.04
N ALA A 382 -7.41 -24.04 23.21
CA ALA A 382 -7.66 -24.56 21.87
C ALA A 382 -8.30 -25.97 21.84
N GLY A 383 -8.66 -26.53 23.00
CA GLY A 383 -9.31 -27.85 23.11
C GLY A 383 -8.38 -29.04 22.84
N ILE A 384 -7.06 -28.84 22.86
CA ILE A 384 -6.09 -29.90 22.55
C ILE A 384 -5.90 -30.80 23.77
N THR A 385 -6.52 -31.98 23.73
CA THR A 385 -6.37 -33.02 24.76
C THR A 385 -5.19 -33.95 24.50
N LYS A 386 -4.89 -34.23 23.22
CA LYS A 386 -3.73 -35.01 22.77
C LYS A 386 -2.87 -34.16 21.85
N LEU A 387 -1.59 -34.03 22.19
CA LEU A 387 -0.65 -33.21 21.42
C LEU A 387 -0.56 -33.67 19.96
N PRO A 388 -0.88 -32.78 18.99
CA PRO A 388 -0.79 -33.10 17.58
C PRO A 388 0.65 -33.40 17.14
N ASN A 389 0.79 -34.11 16.03
CA ASN A 389 2.08 -34.27 15.38
C ASN A 389 2.47 -32.94 14.72
N LEU A 390 3.52 -32.31 15.23
CA LEU A 390 4.00 -31.00 14.76
C LEU A 390 4.43 -31.03 13.28
N TYR A 391 5.01 -32.14 12.81
CA TYR A 391 5.41 -32.29 11.41
C TYR A 391 4.19 -32.39 10.49
N ALA A 392 3.18 -33.16 10.89
CA ALA A 392 1.93 -33.26 10.14
C ALA A 392 1.23 -31.88 10.06
N LEU A 393 1.16 -31.16 11.18
CA LEU A 393 0.55 -29.83 11.23
C LEU A 393 1.28 -28.81 10.34
N LYS A 394 2.63 -28.79 10.37
CA LYS A 394 3.42 -27.95 9.45
C LYS A 394 3.23 -28.34 7.98
N THR A 395 3.01 -29.62 7.69
CA THR A 395 2.77 -30.10 6.32
C THR A 395 1.40 -29.66 5.82
N GLU A 396 0.37 -29.76 6.66
CA GLU A 396 -0.97 -29.28 6.35
C GLU A 396 -1.00 -27.77 6.16
N TYR A 397 -0.30 -27.03 7.04
CA TYR A 397 -0.15 -25.58 6.92
C TYR A 397 0.41 -25.18 5.54
N LYS A 398 1.48 -25.85 5.10
CA LYS A 398 2.09 -25.58 3.78
C LYS A 398 1.14 -25.87 2.61
N LYS A 399 0.32 -26.93 2.72
CA LYS A 399 -0.69 -27.24 1.70
C LYS A 399 -1.76 -26.16 1.65
N LEU A 400 -2.25 -25.70 2.81
CA LEU A 400 -3.24 -24.63 2.89
C LEU A 400 -2.67 -23.29 2.40
N ASP A 401 -1.40 -22.97 2.69
CA ASP A 401 -0.76 -21.74 2.21
C ASP A 401 -0.61 -21.75 0.67
N ALA A 402 -0.31 -22.91 0.08
CA ALA A 402 -0.31 -23.08 -1.38
C ALA A 402 -1.71 -22.90 -1.98
N GLU A 403 -2.75 -23.44 -1.34
CA GLU A 403 -4.14 -23.21 -1.74
C GLU A 403 -4.51 -21.73 -1.64
N ARG A 404 -4.08 -21.05 -0.58
CA ARG A 404 -4.27 -19.61 -0.39
C ARG A 404 -3.62 -18.80 -1.51
N GLU A 405 -2.43 -19.18 -2.00
CA GLU A 405 -1.81 -18.49 -3.16
C GLU A 405 -2.68 -18.69 -4.42
N ARG A 406 -3.20 -19.91 -4.64
CA ARG A 406 -4.06 -20.22 -5.78
C ARG A 406 -5.35 -19.40 -5.75
N LEU A 407 -6.03 -19.33 -4.60
CA LEU A 407 -7.25 -18.54 -4.42
C LEU A 407 -6.99 -17.04 -4.63
N SER A 408 -5.87 -16.52 -4.14
CA SER A 408 -5.44 -15.13 -4.37
C SER A 408 -5.22 -14.82 -5.86
N ALA A 409 -4.62 -15.75 -6.60
CA ALA A 409 -4.45 -15.62 -8.05
C ALA A 409 -5.80 -15.63 -8.79
N GLN A 410 -6.71 -16.55 -8.44
CA GLN A 410 -8.06 -16.62 -9.01
C GLN A 410 -8.86 -15.34 -8.74
N TYR A 411 -8.84 -14.84 -7.51
CA TYR A 411 -9.49 -13.57 -7.14
C TYR A 411 -8.92 -12.39 -7.95
N SER A 412 -7.59 -12.33 -8.09
CA SER A 412 -6.92 -11.26 -8.85
C SER A 412 -7.28 -11.32 -10.34
N GLU A 413 -7.37 -12.52 -10.92
CA GLU A 413 -7.78 -12.74 -12.30
C GLU A 413 -9.24 -12.33 -12.52
N ALA A 414 -10.15 -12.78 -11.65
CA ALA A 414 -11.57 -12.41 -11.72
C ALA A 414 -11.74 -10.89 -11.64
N LYS A 415 -11.02 -10.22 -10.73
CA LYS A 415 -11.03 -8.76 -10.61
C LYS A 415 -10.53 -8.05 -11.87
N GLN A 416 -9.50 -8.59 -12.52
CA GLN A 416 -9.00 -8.05 -13.79
C GLN A 416 -10.04 -8.21 -14.90
N LYS A 417 -10.65 -9.40 -15.03
CA LYS A 417 -11.70 -9.67 -16.02
C LYS A 417 -12.94 -8.81 -15.80
N LEU A 418 -13.41 -8.65 -14.56
CA LEU A 418 -14.53 -7.74 -14.24
C LEU A 418 -14.27 -6.31 -14.70
N LYS A 419 -13.04 -5.83 -14.53
CA LYS A 419 -12.66 -4.49 -15.00
C LYS A 419 -12.71 -4.40 -16.53
N GLU A 420 -12.17 -5.40 -17.23
CA GLU A 420 -12.13 -5.43 -18.69
C GLU A 420 -13.53 -5.56 -19.31
N TYR A 421 -14.30 -6.57 -18.88
CA TYR A 421 -15.68 -6.78 -19.31
C TYR A 421 -16.58 -5.59 -18.94
N GLY A 422 -16.34 -4.97 -17.78
CA GLY A 422 -17.06 -3.77 -17.35
C GLY A 422 -16.83 -2.57 -18.28
N ILE A 423 -15.60 -2.38 -18.77
CA ILE A 423 -15.29 -1.35 -19.78
C ILE A 423 -16.01 -1.66 -21.10
N VAL A 424 -15.99 -2.92 -21.54
CA VAL A 424 -16.70 -3.36 -22.75
C VAL A 424 -18.19 -3.09 -22.63
N LYS A 425 -18.82 -3.49 -21.52
CA LYS A 425 -20.24 -3.22 -21.25
C LYS A 425 -20.53 -1.72 -21.28
N GLN A 426 -19.75 -0.89 -20.61
CA GLN A 426 -19.95 0.57 -20.63
C GLN A 426 -19.84 1.16 -22.04
N ASN A 427 -18.93 0.63 -22.87
CA ASN A 427 -18.82 1.04 -24.26
C ASN A 427 -20.06 0.62 -25.07
N VAL A 428 -20.55 -0.61 -24.91
CA VAL A 428 -21.78 -1.12 -25.55
C VAL A 428 -22.99 -0.30 -25.13
N ASP A 429 -23.18 -0.08 -23.82
CA ASP A 429 -24.25 0.76 -23.26
C ASP A 429 -24.25 2.15 -23.94
N SER A 430 -23.07 2.74 -24.08
CA SER A 430 -22.91 4.04 -24.74
C SER A 430 -23.23 4.00 -26.24
N ILE A 431 -22.98 2.89 -26.94
CA ILE A 431 -23.33 2.74 -28.37
C ILE A 431 -24.86 2.61 -28.51
N LEU A 432 -25.47 1.75 -27.69
CA LEU A 432 -26.91 1.49 -27.74
C LEU A 432 -27.73 2.71 -27.30
N ARG A 433 -27.28 3.47 -26.29
CA ARG A 433 -27.94 4.71 -25.85
C ARG A 433 -27.90 5.84 -26.89
N THR A 434 -26.91 5.86 -27.79
CA THR A 434 -26.88 6.81 -28.93
C THR A 434 -27.84 6.46 -30.07
N ALA A 435 -28.66 5.41 -29.93
CA ALA A 435 -29.72 5.08 -30.87
C ALA A 435 -31.15 5.41 -30.37
N PRO A 436 -31.53 6.68 -30.13
CA PRO A 436 -32.91 7.11 -30.32
C PRO A 436 -33.16 7.41 -31.80
N GLY A 437 -34.30 6.95 -32.31
CA GLY A 437 -34.64 6.90 -33.74
C GLY A 437 -34.43 8.20 -34.51
N LYS A 438 -33.72 8.08 -35.64
CA LYS A 438 -34.04 8.89 -36.81
C LYS A 438 -35.24 8.22 -37.48
N GLU A 439 -36.44 8.65 -37.11
CA GLU A 439 -37.54 8.61 -38.07
C GLU A 439 -37.06 9.34 -39.32
N LEU A 440 -36.93 8.59 -40.41
CA LEU A 440 -36.90 9.15 -41.76
C LEU A 440 -38.28 9.77 -41.99
N THR A 441 -38.49 11.01 -41.55
CA THR A 441 -39.48 11.88 -42.18
C THR A 441 -38.95 12.20 -43.57
N GLN A 442 -39.33 11.35 -44.53
CA GLN A 442 -39.52 11.78 -45.91
C GLN A 442 -40.61 12.85 -45.89
N GLU A 443 -40.22 14.11 -46.05
CA GLU A 443 -41.12 15.14 -46.57
C GLU A 443 -40.67 15.54 -47.96
N ARG A 444 -41.53 15.13 -48.90
CA ARG A 444 -41.77 15.59 -50.29
C ARG A 444 -40.74 15.26 -51.37
#